data_AF-A0AAJ6YKZ7-F1
#
_entry.id   AF-A0AAJ6YKZ7-F1
#
_cell.length_a   1.000
_cell.length_b   1.000
_cell.length_c   1.000
_cell.angle_alpha   90.00
_cell.angle_beta   90.00
_cell.angle_gamma   90.00
#
_symmetry.space_group_name_H-M   'P 1'
#
loop_
_entity.id
_entity.type
_entity.pdbx_description
1 polymer ?
#
loop_
_entity_poly.entity_id
_entity_poly.type
_entity_poly.pdbx_seq_one_letter_code
_entity_poly.pdbx_strand_id
1 'polypeptide(L)'
;MRYYLLQFRLYDSLSEARNRYGQVILHRLFSASLKMAKSKFDYVKDFEHEDNCLPNCWIVVRVDGRNFSKFAESHQFIKPNDLAALELMNRAAISVMEDFREIVIAFGQSDEYSFVFRKDTHQFKRRASKLLSNVNSLFSSSYVYHWPRFFKNRELHYPPSFDARVVLYPTDKNLRDYLAWRQADVHINNLYNTCFWSLVLKKHLTPQQAEERLSGTLASHKNELLFQEFGINYNNEPAIYRKGTTLVRKLVPSGIGRLKPIVVPLVDDIIGDRFWKENPEVIGLKSLGTYQLPLNNIPLPMAIPNSIHQPMPIKSLHPGNTIQTSSIGNCSPMK
;
A
#
# COMPACT_ATOMS: atom_id res chain seq x y z
N MET A 1 -61.03 -17.30 -76.26
CA MET A 1 -61.27 -16.98 -74.84
C MET A 1 -59.97 -16.48 -74.22
N ARG A 2 -59.75 -15.17 -74.29
CA ARG A 2 -58.52 -14.47 -73.87
C ARG A 2 -58.83 -13.46 -72.75
N TYR A 3 -59.76 -13.85 -71.89
CA TYR A 3 -60.23 -13.13 -70.71
C TYR A 3 -60.43 -14.23 -69.65
N TYR A 4 -60.04 -13.99 -68.39
CA TYR A 4 -60.05 -14.90 -67.21
C TYR A 4 -58.72 -15.42 -66.64
N LEU A 5 -57.56 -14.90 -67.06
CA LEU A 5 -56.28 -15.19 -66.38
C LEU A 5 -55.48 -13.92 -65.98
N LEU A 6 -56.18 -12.80 -65.77
CA LEU A 6 -55.55 -11.52 -65.40
C LEU A 6 -56.14 -10.86 -64.15
N GLN A 7 -57.00 -11.57 -63.40
CA GLN A 7 -57.63 -11.03 -62.19
C GLN A 7 -57.22 -11.73 -60.89
N PHE A 8 -56.42 -12.80 -60.95
CA PHE A 8 -55.90 -13.50 -59.76
C PHE A 8 -54.44 -13.17 -59.41
N ARG A 9 -53.75 -12.33 -60.20
CA ARG A 9 -52.35 -11.92 -59.94
C ARG A 9 -52.17 -10.48 -59.43
N LEU A 10 -53.26 -9.78 -59.12
CA LEU A 10 -53.23 -8.42 -58.57
C LEU A 10 -53.75 -8.31 -57.13
N TYR A 11 -54.29 -9.39 -56.55
CA TYR A 11 -54.73 -9.41 -55.15
C TYR A 11 -53.65 -9.92 -54.18
N ASP A 12 -52.73 -10.79 -54.63
CA ASP A 12 -51.60 -11.24 -53.80
C ASP A 12 -50.47 -10.20 -53.70
N SER A 13 -50.31 -9.32 -54.69
CA SER A 13 -49.27 -8.28 -54.64
C SER A 13 -49.63 -7.09 -53.75
N LEU A 14 -50.91 -6.89 -53.40
CA LEU A 14 -51.35 -5.83 -52.47
C LEU A 14 -51.45 -6.32 -51.02
N SER A 15 -51.53 -7.64 -50.79
CA SER A 15 -51.44 -8.29 -49.49
C SER A 15 -50.00 -8.29 -48.95
N GLU A 16 -49.01 -8.59 -49.80
CA GLU A 16 -47.60 -8.61 -49.39
C GLU A 16 -46.94 -7.23 -49.29
N ALA A 17 -47.45 -6.22 -50.01
CA ALA A 17 -46.93 -4.86 -49.93
C ALA A 17 -47.34 -4.15 -48.62
N ARG A 18 -48.48 -4.52 -48.03
CA ARG A 18 -48.99 -3.90 -46.80
C ARG A 18 -48.29 -4.42 -45.53
N ASN A 19 -47.71 -5.62 -45.58
CA ASN A 19 -46.95 -6.19 -44.46
C ASN A 19 -45.49 -5.72 -44.40
N ARG A 20 -44.85 -5.42 -45.55
CA ARG A 20 -43.46 -4.94 -45.56
C ARG A 20 -43.33 -3.47 -45.15
N TYR A 21 -44.28 -2.60 -45.52
CA TYR A 21 -44.25 -1.21 -45.06
C TYR A 21 -44.64 -1.05 -43.58
N GLY A 22 -45.55 -1.89 -43.06
CA GLY A 22 -45.88 -1.93 -41.64
C GLY A 22 -44.72 -2.37 -40.76
N GLN A 23 -43.96 -3.41 -41.18
CA GLN A 23 -42.78 -3.87 -40.45
C GLN A 23 -41.60 -2.90 -40.53
N VAL A 24 -41.38 -2.22 -41.66
CA VAL A 24 -40.27 -1.24 -41.76
C VAL A 24 -40.57 0.04 -40.97
N ILE A 25 -41.84 0.44 -40.85
CA ILE A 25 -42.26 1.56 -40.00
C ILE A 25 -42.27 1.16 -38.52
N LEU A 26 -42.72 -0.05 -38.14
CA LEU A 26 -42.58 -0.55 -36.77
C LEU A 26 -41.10 -0.70 -36.39
N HIS A 27 -40.25 -1.20 -37.28
CA HIS A 27 -38.82 -1.35 -37.02
C HIS A 27 -38.08 0.00 -37.00
N ARG A 28 -38.54 1.02 -37.74
CA ARG A 28 -38.02 2.40 -37.59
C ARG A 28 -38.55 3.12 -36.34
N LEU A 29 -39.77 2.82 -35.89
CA LEU A 29 -40.33 3.41 -34.66
C LEU A 29 -39.81 2.71 -33.39
N PHE A 30 -39.46 1.42 -33.46
CA PHE A 30 -38.74 0.70 -32.39
C PHE A 30 -37.21 0.86 -32.45
N SER A 31 -36.67 1.32 -33.58
CA SER A 31 -35.25 1.65 -33.76
C SER A 31 -34.98 3.16 -33.70
N ALA A 32 -35.93 3.95 -33.18
CA ALA A 32 -35.58 5.09 -32.33
C ALA A 32 -34.93 4.49 -31.08
N SER A 33 -33.67 4.10 -31.26
CA SER A 33 -32.81 3.45 -30.28
C SER A 33 -33.13 4.05 -28.94
N LEU A 34 -33.68 3.21 -28.04
CA LEU A 34 -33.62 3.44 -26.62
C LEU A 34 -32.13 3.66 -26.33
N LYS A 35 -31.66 4.90 -26.43
CA LYS A 35 -30.36 5.32 -25.93
C LYS A 35 -30.43 4.93 -24.47
N MET A 36 -29.83 3.78 -24.15
CA MET A 36 -29.67 3.30 -22.80
C MET A 36 -29.31 4.52 -21.96
N ALA A 37 -30.06 4.81 -20.89
CA ALA A 37 -29.92 6.09 -20.19
C ALA A 37 -28.46 6.39 -19.80
N LYS A 38 -27.66 5.33 -19.59
CA LYS A 38 -26.21 5.37 -19.35
C LYS A 38 -25.36 5.78 -20.58
N SER A 39 -25.72 5.36 -21.80
CA SER A 39 -24.94 5.66 -23.01
C SER A 39 -24.98 7.12 -23.42
N LYS A 40 -25.97 7.89 -22.94
CA LYS A 40 -25.99 9.36 -23.04
C LYS A 40 -24.78 10.01 -22.35
N PHE A 41 -24.25 9.38 -21.30
CA PHE A 41 -23.17 9.93 -20.48
C PHE A 41 -21.84 9.20 -20.70
N ASP A 42 -21.77 8.17 -21.54
CA ASP A 42 -20.55 7.35 -21.70
C ASP A 42 -19.35 8.16 -22.23
N TYR A 43 -19.57 9.26 -22.95
CA TYR A 43 -18.51 10.15 -23.45
C TYR A 43 -17.61 10.72 -22.34
N VAL A 44 -18.07 10.76 -21.08
CA VAL A 44 -17.24 11.27 -19.97
C VAL A 44 -16.05 10.36 -19.66
N LYS A 45 -16.09 9.09 -20.07
CA LYS A 45 -14.97 8.16 -19.93
C LYS A 45 -13.77 8.55 -20.80
N ASP A 46 -14.00 9.26 -21.91
CA ASP A 46 -12.93 9.68 -22.82
C ASP A 46 -12.04 10.77 -22.20
N PHE A 47 -12.46 11.37 -21.08
CA PHE A 47 -11.64 12.29 -20.28
C PHE A 47 -10.69 11.56 -19.31
N GLU A 48 -10.81 10.24 -19.14
CA GLU A 48 -9.85 9.47 -18.36
C GLU A 48 -8.53 9.37 -19.13
N HIS A 49 -7.43 9.80 -18.51
CA HIS A 49 -6.10 9.64 -19.09
C HIS A 49 -5.52 8.26 -18.79
N GLU A 50 -4.98 7.62 -19.83
CA GLU A 50 -4.13 6.45 -19.66
C GLU A 50 -2.76 6.86 -19.09
N ASP A 51 -2.31 6.15 -18.07
CA ASP A 51 -1.15 6.49 -17.25
C ASP A 51 -0.21 5.29 -17.06
N ASN A 52 -0.05 4.52 -18.13
CA ASN A 52 0.77 3.32 -18.13
C ASN A 52 2.26 3.66 -18.01
N CYS A 53 2.93 3.04 -17.04
CA CYS A 53 4.36 3.17 -16.85
C CYS A 53 5.14 2.54 -18.01
N LEU A 54 6.23 3.20 -18.42
CA LEU A 54 7.13 2.74 -19.49
C LEU A 54 7.53 1.27 -19.27
N PRO A 55 7.43 0.39 -20.29
CA PRO A 55 7.89 -0.99 -20.20
C PRO A 55 9.38 -1.10 -19.87
N ASN A 56 9.80 -2.25 -19.34
CA ASN A 56 11.20 -2.56 -19.01
C ASN A 56 11.87 -1.59 -18.01
N CYS A 57 11.10 -0.75 -17.33
CA CYS A 57 11.55 0.09 -16.23
C CYS A 57 11.08 -0.49 -14.90
N TRP A 58 11.95 -0.41 -13.90
CA TRP A 58 11.58 -0.62 -12.50
C TRP A 58 10.54 0.43 -12.11
N ILE A 59 9.50 0.00 -11.41
CA ILE A 59 8.47 0.91 -10.89
C ILE A 59 8.63 0.97 -9.38
N VAL A 60 8.94 2.16 -8.87
CA VAL A 60 9.01 2.40 -7.43
C VAL A 60 7.78 3.17 -7.00
N VAL A 61 7.02 2.60 -6.07
CA VAL A 61 5.96 3.31 -5.35
C VAL A 61 6.51 3.67 -3.97
N ARG A 62 6.74 4.97 -3.72
CA ARG A 62 7.15 5.45 -2.39
C ARG A 62 5.93 6.00 -1.67
N VAL A 63 5.75 5.58 -0.42
CA VAL A 63 4.72 6.00 0.52
C VAL A 63 5.39 6.79 1.65
N ASP A 64 4.80 7.90 2.09
CA ASP A 64 5.36 8.80 3.11
C ASP A 64 4.27 9.29 4.07
N GLY A 65 4.57 9.33 5.37
CA GLY A 65 3.64 9.76 6.41
C GLY A 65 3.27 11.24 6.32
N ARG A 66 2.01 11.56 6.03
CA ARG A 66 1.59 12.97 5.94
C ARG A 66 1.53 13.60 7.33
N ASN A 67 2.34 14.65 7.53
CA ASN A 67 2.48 15.37 8.80
C ASN A 67 2.82 14.43 9.97
N PHE A 68 3.69 13.44 9.73
CA PHE A 68 3.96 12.39 10.70
C PHE A 68 4.67 12.89 11.97
N SER A 69 5.36 14.03 11.92
CA SER A 69 5.89 14.68 13.14
C SER A 69 4.79 15.00 14.16
N LYS A 70 3.67 15.56 13.71
CA LYS A 70 2.49 15.84 14.56
C LYS A 70 1.77 14.55 14.97
N PHE A 71 1.75 13.55 14.09
CA PHE A 71 1.23 12.22 14.41
C PHE A 71 2.04 11.56 15.54
N ALA A 72 3.36 11.56 15.42
CA ALA A 72 4.28 11.01 16.41
C ALA A 72 4.16 11.73 17.76
N GLU A 73 4.01 13.06 17.77
CA GLU A 73 3.80 13.84 19.00
C GLU A 73 2.46 13.50 19.67
N SER A 74 1.36 13.57 18.91
CA SER A 74 0.01 13.28 19.44
C SER A 74 -0.16 11.85 19.95
N HIS A 75 0.62 10.91 19.41
CA HIS A 75 0.67 9.52 19.86
C HIS A 75 1.90 9.22 20.72
N GLN A 76 2.63 10.22 21.21
CA GLN A 76 3.70 10.06 22.21
C GLN A 76 4.77 9.02 21.81
N PHE A 77 5.24 9.08 20.56
CA PHE A 77 6.31 8.22 20.08
C PHE A 77 7.61 8.52 20.81
N ILE A 78 8.36 7.47 21.11
CA ILE A 78 9.68 7.57 21.71
C ILE A 78 10.63 8.30 20.74
N LYS A 79 11.45 9.19 21.29
CA LYS A 79 12.47 9.94 20.55
C LYS A 79 13.88 9.50 20.97
N PRO A 80 14.85 9.41 20.04
CA PRO A 80 14.75 9.79 18.62
C PRO A 80 13.98 8.78 17.76
N ASN A 81 13.89 7.51 18.17
CA ASN A 81 13.25 6.44 17.42
C ASN A 81 12.31 5.63 18.32
N ASP A 82 11.16 5.24 17.77
CA ASP A 82 10.19 4.35 18.41
C ASP A 82 10.18 3.01 17.68
N LEU A 83 10.69 1.96 18.33
CA LEU A 83 10.78 0.63 17.74
C LEU A 83 9.41 0.08 17.34
N ALA A 84 8.39 0.27 18.18
CA ALA A 84 7.04 -0.24 17.91
C ALA A 84 6.43 0.46 16.69
N ALA A 85 6.70 1.75 16.49
CA ALA A 85 6.27 2.47 15.30
C ALA A 85 6.95 1.94 14.02
N LEU A 86 8.27 1.71 14.07
CA LEU A 86 9.02 1.16 12.94
C LEU A 86 8.58 -0.29 12.60
N GLU A 87 8.34 -1.11 13.63
CA GLU A 87 7.83 -2.46 13.44
C GLU A 87 6.41 -2.48 12.86
N LEU A 88 5.56 -1.52 13.24
CA LEU A 88 4.24 -1.35 12.65
C LEU A 88 4.33 -0.95 11.16
N MET A 89 5.21 -0.01 10.81
CA MET A 89 5.49 0.36 9.42
C MET A 89 5.97 -0.86 8.62
N ASN A 90 6.89 -1.64 9.19
CA ASN A 90 7.37 -2.88 8.59
C ASN A 90 6.22 -3.88 8.37
N ARG A 91 5.37 -4.11 9.37
CA ARG A 91 4.23 -5.03 9.23
C ARG A 91 3.24 -4.57 8.16
N ALA A 92 2.98 -3.26 8.05
CA ALA A 92 2.15 -2.72 6.98
C ALA A 92 2.78 -2.97 5.59
N ALA A 93 4.09 -2.74 5.44
CA ALA A 93 4.81 -3.02 4.20
C ALA A 93 4.83 -4.52 3.84
N ILE A 94 4.92 -5.40 4.83
CA ILE A 94 4.84 -6.84 4.62
C ILE A 94 3.47 -7.24 4.09
N SER A 95 2.38 -6.70 4.64
CA SER A 95 1.03 -6.92 4.11
C SER A 95 0.92 -6.51 2.64
N VAL A 96 1.54 -5.38 2.26
CA VAL A 96 1.63 -4.95 0.85
C VAL A 96 2.40 -5.97 0.00
N MET A 97 3.57 -6.43 0.45
CA MET A 97 4.36 -7.41 -0.31
C MET A 97 3.75 -8.81 -0.34
N GLU A 98 2.93 -9.18 0.64
CA GLU A 98 2.18 -10.45 0.65
C GLU A 98 1.09 -10.46 -0.43
N ASP A 99 0.39 -9.33 -0.62
CA ASP A 99 -0.63 -9.15 -1.66
C ASP A 99 -0.01 -8.95 -3.06
N PHE A 100 0.95 -8.03 -3.17
CA PHE A 100 1.65 -7.71 -4.41
C PHE A 100 2.91 -8.55 -4.60
N ARG A 101 2.73 -9.76 -5.14
CA ARG A 101 3.81 -10.73 -5.36
C ARG A 101 4.92 -10.27 -6.29
N GLU A 102 4.61 -9.34 -7.20
CA GLU A 102 5.56 -8.76 -8.16
C GLU A 102 6.42 -7.62 -7.57
N ILE A 103 6.25 -7.30 -6.28
CA ILE A 103 7.23 -6.49 -5.53
C ILE A 103 8.39 -7.39 -5.12
N VAL A 104 9.61 -7.03 -5.55
CA VAL A 104 10.85 -7.81 -5.30
C VAL A 104 11.62 -7.36 -4.07
N ILE A 105 11.58 -6.07 -3.77
CA ILE A 105 12.23 -5.48 -2.62
C ILE A 105 11.39 -4.29 -2.15
N ALA A 106 11.33 -4.12 -0.83
CA ALA A 106 10.85 -2.88 -0.25
C ALA A 106 11.87 -2.37 0.77
N PHE A 107 11.94 -1.06 0.97
CA PHE A 107 12.86 -0.43 1.91
C PHE A 107 12.12 0.65 2.71
N GLY A 108 12.23 0.60 4.03
CA GLY A 108 11.57 1.53 4.93
C GLY A 108 12.54 2.21 5.89
N GLN A 109 12.28 3.48 6.17
CA GLN A 109 12.96 4.29 7.17
C GLN A 109 12.04 5.38 7.69
N SER A 110 12.13 5.70 8.99
CA SER A 110 11.24 6.67 9.63
C SER A 110 9.76 6.36 9.32
N ASP A 111 9.10 7.27 8.61
CA ASP A 111 7.71 7.29 8.20
C ASP A 111 7.52 7.06 6.69
N GLU A 112 8.59 6.68 5.96
CA GLU A 112 8.53 6.33 4.53
C GLU A 112 8.78 4.84 4.24
N TYR A 113 8.18 4.35 3.15
CA TYR A 113 8.45 3.03 2.58
C TYR A 113 8.46 3.07 1.05
N SER A 114 9.46 2.46 0.44
CA SER A 114 9.59 2.31 -1.01
C SER A 114 9.34 0.87 -1.44
N PHE A 115 8.44 0.66 -2.38
CA PHE A 115 8.08 -0.65 -2.94
C PHE A 115 8.53 -0.74 -4.40
N VAL A 116 9.35 -1.74 -4.72
CA VAL A 116 9.92 -1.90 -6.06
C VAL A 116 9.26 -3.05 -6.79
N PHE A 117 8.46 -2.74 -7.80
CA PHE A 117 7.92 -3.73 -8.73
C PHE A 117 8.95 -4.11 -9.78
N ARG A 118 8.95 -5.38 -10.16
CA ARG A 118 9.80 -5.92 -11.24
C ARG A 118 9.61 -5.14 -12.54
N LYS A 119 10.68 -4.93 -13.29
CA LYS A 119 10.62 -4.22 -14.57
C LYS A 119 9.73 -4.90 -15.63
N ASP A 120 9.54 -6.21 -15.53
CA ASP A 120 8.67 -7.04 -16.38
C ASP A 120 7.22 -7.16 -15.86
N THR A 121 6.82 -6.41 -14.82
CA THR A 121 5.45 -6.46 -14.26
C THR A 121 4.38 -6.14 -15.31
N HIS A 122 3.29 -6.90 -15.27
CA HIS A 122 2.04 -6.62 -16.00
C HIS A 122 0.89 -6.24 -15.06
N GLN A 123 1.16 -6.10 -13.75
CA GLN A 123 0.18 -5.76 -12.73
C GLN A 123 -0.60 -4.50 -13.13
N PHE A 124 -1.93 -4.62 -13.17
CA PHE A 124 -2.85 -3.55 -13.60
C PHE A 124 -2.50 -2.90 -14.95
N LYS A 125 -1.93 -3.66 -15.89
CA LYS A 125 -1.40 -3.15 -17.17
C LYS A 125 -0.37 -2.02 -16.98
N ARG A 126 0.31 -1.99 -15.83
CA ARG A 126 1.27 -0.95 -15.43
C ARG A 126 0.68 0.45 -15.25
N ARG A 127 -0.63 0.59 -15.02
CA ARG A 127 -1.25 1.90 -14.74
C ARG A 127 -0.74 2.48 -13.42
N ALA A 128 -0.08 3.64 -13.48
CA ALA A 128 0.55 4.28 -12.33
C ALA A 128 -0.45 4.56 -11.20
N SER A 129 -1.61 5.12 -11.53
CA SER A 129 -2.72 5.40 -10.61
C SER A 129 -3.21 4.15 -9.89
N LYS A 130 -3.29 3.00 -10.58
CA LYS A 130 -3.70 1.73 -9.97
C LYS A 130 -2.64 1.20 -9.01
N LEU A 131 -1.37 1.18 -9.43
CA LEU A 131 -0.28 0.78 -8.56
C LEU A 131 -0.20 1.68 -7.30
N LEU A 132 -0.21 3.00 -7.50
CA LEU A 132 -0.14 4.00 -6.44
C LEU A 132 -1.30 3.87 -5.45
N SER A 133 -2.54 3.88 -5.94
CA SER A 133 -3.72 3.88 -5.07
C SER A 133 -3.85 2.57 -4.29
N ASN A 134 -3.56 1.42 -4.91
CA ASN A 134 -3.70 0.13 -4.23
C ASN A 134 -2.56 -0.09 -3.22
N VAL A 135 -1.32 0.25 -3.54
CA VAL A 135 -0.21 0.19 -2.57
C VAL A 135 -0.47 1.12 -1.39
N ASN A 136 -0.82 2.39 -1.66
CA ASN A 136 -1.03 3.38 -0.60
C ASN A 136 -2.22 3.02 0.32
N SER A 137 -3.35 2.62 -0.27
CA SER A 137 -4.54 2.25 0.51
C SER A 137 -4.33 0.97 1.32
N LEU A 138 -3.67 -0.04 0.76
CA LEU A 138 -3.34 -1.26 1.50
C LEU A 138 -2.33 -0.98 2.61
N PHE A 139 -1.33 -0.14 2.38
CA PHE A 139 -0.38 0.26 3.42
C PHE A 139 -1.08 1.00 4.56
N SER A 140 -1.87 2.03 4.22
CA SER A 140 -2.61 2.86 5.18
C SER A 140 -3.58 2.02 6.03
N SER A 141 -4.37 1.16 5.38
CA SER A 141 -5.33 0.29 6.07
C SER A 141 -4.61 -0.77 6.92
N SER A 142 -3.50 -1.33 6.45
CA SER A 142 -2.68 -2.27 7.23
C SER A 142 -2.08 -1.62 8.47
N TYR A 143 -1.62 -0.36 8.36
CA TYR A 143 -1.09 0.39 9.49
C TYR A 143 -2.15 0.54 10.59
N VAL A 144 -3.38 0.95 10.24
CA VAL A 144 -4.49 1.06 11.20
C VAL A 144 -4.90 -0.30 11.75
N TYR A 145 -5.04 -1.30 10.89
CA TYR A 145 -5.47 -2.65 11.26
C TYR A 145 -4.50 -3.32 12.25
N HIS A 146 -3.20 -3.12 12.07
CA HIS A 146 -2.18 -3.71 12.92
C HIS A 146 -1.82 -2.87 14.15
N TRP A 147 -2.23 -1.59 14.20
CA TRP A 147 -1.92 -0.68 15.31
C TRP A 147 -2.12 -1.29 16.71
N PRO A 148 -3.28 -1.93 17.05
CA PRO A 148 -3.50 -2.46 18.40
C PRO A 148 -2.54 -3.58 18.80
N ARG A 149 -1.87 -4.22 17.83
CA ARG A 149 -0.89 -5.30 18.09
C ARG A 149 0.45 -4.74 18.59
N PHE A 150 0.84 -3.57 18.12
CA PHE A 150 2.08 -2.88 18.48
C PHE A 150 1.88 -1.87 19.61
N PHE A 151 0.69 -1.26 19.68
CA PHE A 151 0.33 -0.22 20.64
C PHE A 151 -0.87 -0.65 21.50
N LYS A 152 -0.70 -1.75 22.26
CA LYS A 152 -1.80 -2.40 23.02
C LYS A 152 -2.61 -1.47 23.94
N ASN A 153 -1.96 -0.47 24.53
CA ASN A 153 -2.58 0.44 25.51
C ASN A 153 -2.62 1.90 25.03
N ARG A 154 -2.46 2.13 23.72
CA ARG A 154 -2.46 3.46 23.14
C ARG A 154 -3.43 3.46 21.97
N GLU A 155 -4.56 4.12 22.15
CA GLU A 155 -5.56 4.25 21.09
C GLU A 155 -5.01 5.10 19.94
N LEU A 156 -5.52 4.82 18.74
CA LEU A 156 -5.26 5.66 17.59
C LEU A 156 -6.19 6.88 17.66
N HIS A 157 -5.65 8.04 18.02
CA HIS A 157 -6.45 9.26 18.24
C HIS A 157 -7.13 9.75 16.96
N TYR A 158 -6.48 9.57 15.80
CA TYR A 158 -7.05 9.88 14.50
C TYR A 158 -6.41 9.01 13.41
N PRO A 159 -7.12 8.72 12.30
CA PRO A 159 -6.57 7.91 11.23
C PRO A 159 -5.36 8.61 10.59
N PRO A 160 -4.21 7.93 10.44
CA PRO A 160 -3.07 8.47 9.72
C PRO A 160 -3.41 8.57 8.24
N SER A 161 -2.65 9.41 7.53
CA SER A 161 -2.73 9.50 6.07
C SER A 161 -1.33 9.46 5.49
N PHE A 162 -1.20 8.90 4.31
CA PHE A 162 0.07 8.75 3.63
C PHE A 162 0.01 9.36 2.23
N ASP A 163 1.05 10.10 1.87
CA ASP A 163 1.33 10.47 0.50
C ASP A 163 1.87 9.23 -0.25
N ALA A 164 1.72 9.21 -1.58
CA ALA A 164 2.41 8.22 -2.38
C ALA A 164 2.77 8.79 -3.75
N ARG A 165 3.86 8.31 -4.33
CA ARG A 165 4.31 8.68 -5.69
C ARG A 165 4.91 7.50 -6.43
N VAL A 166 4.78 7.51 -7.76
CA VAL A 166 5.40 6.53 -8.66
C VAL A 166 6.61 7.15 -9.34
N VAL A 167 7.74 6.44 -9.34
CA VAL A 167 8.97 6.83 -10.05
C VAL A 167 9.46 5.65 -10.87
N LEU A 168 9.92 5.92 -12.09
CA LEU A 168 10.46 4.90 -13.00
C LEU A 168 11.98 4.98 -13.06
N TYR A 169 12.63 3.82 -12.93
CA TYR A 169 14.08 3.69 -13.09
C TYR A 169 14.40 2.75 -14.25
N PRO A 170 15.07 3.21 -15.31
CA PRO A 170 15.24 2.42 -16.54
C PRO A 170 16.33 1.35 -16.43
N THR A 171 17.28 1.51 -15.50
CA THR A 171 18.40 0.58 -15.33
C THR A 171 18.48 0.06 -13.91
N ASP A 172 19.09 -1.11 -13.75
CA ASP A 172 19.37 -1.71 -12.45
C ASP A 172 20.28 -0.80 -11.62
N LYS A 173 21.22 -0.07 -12.26
CA LYS A 173 22.06 0.93 -11.60
C LYS A 173 21.23 2.07 -11.01
N ASN A 174 20.29 2.64 -11.77
CA ASN A 174 19.46 3.73 -11.27
C ASN A 174 18.62 3.31 -10.06
N LEU A 175 18.07 2.08 -10.09
CA LEU A 175 17.35 1.53 -8.95
C LEU A 175 18.26 1.37 -7.71
N ARG A 176 19.47 0.83 -7.89
CA ARG A 176 20.46 0.69 -6.80
C ARG A 176 20.85 2.03 -6.23
N ASP A 177 21.14 3.02 -7.08
CA ASP A 177 21.48 4.38 -6.65
C ASP A 177 20.33 5.02 -5.85
N TYR A 178 19.07 4.80 -6.27
CA TYR A 178 17.89 5.25 -5.53
C TYR A 178 17.81 4.64 -4.13
N LEU A 179 17.94 3.32 -4.01
CA LEU A 179 17.86 2.64 -2.71
C LEU A 179 19.05 2.99 -1.81
N ALA A 180 20.25 3.13 -2.39
CA ALA A 180 21.43 3.63 -1.69
C ALA A 180 21.23 5.07 -1.19
N TRP A 181 20.63 5.94 -2.00
CA TRP A 181 20.25 7.29 -1.58
C TRP A 181 19.27 7.29 -0.41
N ARG A 182 18.26 6.40 -0.42
CA ARG A 182 17.34 6.23 0.71
C ARG A 182 18.06 5.75 1.96
N GLN A 183 18.98 4.79 1.86
CA GLN A 183 19.73 4.32 3.03
C GLN A 183 20.74 5.35 3.58
N ALA A 184 21.40 6.11 2.70
CA ALA A 184 22.29 7.19 3.12
C ALA A 184 21.53 8.28 3.89
N ASP A 185 20.28 8.56 3.49
CA ASP A 185 19.39 9.49 4.19
C ASP A 185 19.09 9.04 5.63
N VAL A 186 18.91 7.72 5.86
CA VAL A 186 18.75 7.15 7.21
C VAL A 186 19.92 7.52 8.11
N HIS A 187 21.15 7.33 7.62
CA HIS A 187 22.35 7.60 8.40
C HIS A 187 22.45 9.06 8.82
N ILE A 188 22.13 9.98 7.89
CA ILE A 188 22.19 11.43 8.13
C ILE A 188 21.11 11.85 9.14
N ASN A 189 19.86 11.45 8.88
CA ASN A 189 18.72 11.86 9.69
C ASN A 189 18.78 11.25 11.09
N ASN A 190 19.12 9.97 11.21
CA ASN A 190 19.20 9.30 12.50
C ASN A 190 20.33 9.86 13.38
N LEU A 191 21.50 10.16 12.80
CA LEU A 191 22.60 10.79 13.55
C LEU A 191 22.18 12.18 14.06
N TYR A 192 21.59 13.00 13.18
CA TYR A 192 21.07 14.32 13.57
C TYR A 192 20.03 14.21 14.68
N ASN A 193 19.01 13.36 14.51
CA ASN A 193 17.92 13.19 15.47
C ASN A 193 18.43 12.67 16.82
N THR A 194 19.40 11.76 16.82
CA THR A 194 19.99 11.23 18.06
C THR A 194 20.70 12.33 18.84
N CYS A 195 21.48 13.18 18.18
CA CYS A 195 22.07 14.37 18.80
C CYS A 195 21.00 15.34 19.31
N PHE A 196 20.06 15.69 18.44
CA PHE A 196 19.01 16.68 18.73
C PHE A 196 18.20 16.29 19.95
N TRP A 197 17.67 15.06 19.99
CA TRP A 197 16.89 14.60 21.12
C TRP A 197 17.73 14.33 22.38
N SER A 198 19.02 14.01 22.26
CA SER A 198 19.91 13.96 23.43
C SER A 198 20.09 15.35 24.06
N LEU A 199 20.27 16.39 23.25
CA LEU A 199 20.34 17.77 23.72
C LEU A 199 19.04 18.22 24.39
N VAL A 200 17.89 17.95 23.77
CA VAL A 200 16.58 18.33 24.32
C VAL A 200 16.27 17.56 25.60
N LEU A 201 16.40 16.23 25.59
CA LEU A 201 15.92 15.38 26.69
C LEU A 201 16.91 15.30 27.87
N LYS A 202 18.22 15.30 27.60
CA LYS A 202 19.26 15.09 28.63
C LYS A 202 19.96 16.38 29.06
N LYS A 203 20.02 17.41 28.22
CA LYS A 203 20.56 18.75 28.59
C LYS A 203 19.45 19.80 28.80
N HIS A 204 18.18 19.43 28.62
CA HIS A 204 17.03 20.30 28.79
C HIS A 204 17.09 21.57 27.91
N LEU A 205 17.74 21.48 26.75
CA LEU A 205 17.71 22.56 25.77
C LEU A 205 16.33 22.67 25.12
N THR A 206 15.94 23.88 24.73
CA THR A 206 14.76 24.05 23.88
C THR A 206 15.03 23.48 22.48
N PRO A 207 13.99 23.10 21.72
CA PRO A 207 14.15 22.66 20.32
C PRO A 207 14.97 23.64 19.48
N GLN A 208 14.72 24.94 19.63
CA GLN A 208 15.45 25.99 18.93
C GLN A 208 16.94 26.01 19.30
N GLN A 209 17.27 25.93 20.59
CA GLN A 209 18.67 25.90 21.05
C GLN A 209 19.41 24.66 20.56
N ALA A 210 18.74 23.50 20.53
CA ALA A 210 19.30 22.26 20.01
C ALA A 210 19.57 22.36 18.49
N GLU A 211 18.65 22.95 17.73
CA GLU A 211 18.82 23.18 16.29
C GLU A 211 19.98 24.14 16.01
N GLU A 212 20.03 25.29 16.70
CA GLU A 212 21.11 26.27 16.59
C GLU A 212 22.48 25.63 16.88
N ARG A 213 22.57 24.79 17.92
CA ARG A 213 23.81 24.08 18.28
C ARG A 213 24.26 23.06 17.24
N LEU A 214 23.32 22.43 16.53
CA LEU A 214 23.62 21.44 15.50
C LEU A 214 23.78 22.05 14.11
N SER A 215 23.37 23.30 13.92
CA SER A 215 23.47 24.02 12.66
C SER A 215 24.92 24.12 12.18
N GLY A 216 25.15 23.85 10.89
CA GLY A 216 26.47 23.88 10.27
C GLY A 216 27.46 22.78 10.71
N THR A 217 27.10 21.92 11.66
CA THR A 217 28.02 20.88 12.16
C THR A 217 28.14 19.69 11.20
N LEU A 218 29.36 19.12 11.11
CA LEU A 218 29.61 17.91 10.32
C LEU A 218 29.25 16.63 11.09
N ALA A 219 29.20 15.50 10.38
CA ALA A 219 28.92 14.20 11.00
C ALA A 219 29.95 13.81 12.07
N SER A 220 31.23 14.15 11.90
CA SER A 220 32.27 13.90 12.91
C SER A 220 31.98 14.61 14.23
N HIS A 221 31.62 15.91 14.16
CA HIS A 221 31.26 16.73 15.31
C HIS A 221 30.05 16.16 16.05
N LYS A 222 29.03 15.68 15.32
CA LYS A 222 27.84 15.04 15.91
C LYS A 222 28.20 13.77 16.67
N ASN A 223 29.09 12.94 16.13
CA ASN A 223 29.58 11.74 16.81
C ASN A 223 30.38 12.10 18.07
N GLU A 224 31.26 13.08 17.99
CA GLU A 224 32.05 13.56 19.13
C GLU A 224 31.16 14.14 20.23
N LEU A 225 30.17 14.95 19.86
CA LEU A 225 29.15 15.49 20.78
C LEU A 225 28.38 14.36 21.49
N LEU A 226 27.93 13.33 20.76
CA LEU A 226 27.26 12.16 21.36
C LEU A 226 28.16 11.44 22.37
N PHE A 227 29.42 11.23 22.01
CA PHE A 227 30.35 10.49 22.84
C PHE A 227 30.78 11.27 24.09
N GLN A 228 31.22 12.52 23.92
CA GLN A 228 31.77 13.33 25.01
C GLN A 228 30.69 13.82 25.98
N GLU A 229 29.55 14.29 25.48
CA GLU A 229 28.54 14.91 26.34
C GLU A 229 27.51 13.91 26.90
N PHE A 230 27.32 12.77 26.23
CA PHE A 230 26.27 11.82 26.56
C PHE A 230 26.76 10.39 26.76
N GLY A 231 28.04 10.09 26.50
CA GLY A 231 28.58 8.73 26.56
C GLY A 231 27.97 7.80 25.51
N ILE A 232 27.35 8.33 24.46
CA ILE A 232 26.70 7.54 23.41
C ILE A 232 27.71 7.28 22.29
N ASN A 233 28.02 6.01 22.04
CA ASN A 233 28.70 5.60 20.81
C ASN A 233 27.64 5.28 19.74
N TYR A 234 27.49 6.17 18.75
CA TYR A 234 26.50 6.02 17.69
C TYR A 234 26.61 4.68 16.94
N ASN A 235 27.82 4.13 16.79
CA ASN A 235 27.99 2.84 16.10
C ASN A 235 27.36 1.66 16.85
N ASN A 236 27.10 1.82 18.15
CA ASN A 236 26.44 0.82 18.99
C ASN A 236 24.91 0.99 19.01
N GLU A 237 24.37 2.06 18.41
CA GLU A 237 22.91 2.19 18.25
C GLU A 237 22.35 1.02 17.44
N PRO A 238 21.11 0.58 17.74
CA PRO A 238 20.46 -0.51 17.02
C PRO A 238 20.55 -0.33 15.50
N ALA A 239 20.92 -1.39 14.80
CA ALA A 239 21.15 -1.34 13.36
C ALA A 239 19.90 -0.90 12.59
N ILE A 240 18.70 -1.21 13.09
CA ILE A 240 17.43 -0.82 12.47
C ILE A 240 17.28 0.70 12.39
N TYR A 241 17.76 1.44 13.40
CA TYR A 241 17.72 2.91 13.41
C TYR A 241 18.77 3.51 12.47
N ARG A 242 19.91 2.82 12.31
CA ARG A 242 21.02 3.31 11.49
C ARG A 242 20.88 2.97 10.02
N LYS A 243 20.30 1.81 9.69
CA LYS A 243 20.28 1.27 8.32
C LYS A 243 18.88 1.20 7.70
N GLY A 244 17.83 1.37 8.50
CA GLY A 244 16.45 1.11 8.07
C GLY A 244 16.15 -0.38 7.99
N THR A 245 15.02 -0.73 7.37
CA THR A 245 14.60 -2.12 7.15
C THR A 245 14.42 -2.39 5.66
N THR A 246 15.07 -3.44 5.17
CA THR A 246 14.88 -3.96 3.82
C THR A 246 14.02 -5.22 3.88
N LEU A 247 12.95 -5.27 3.10
CA LEU A 247 12.14 -6.47 2.93
C LEU A 247 12.47 -7.14 1.61
N VAL A 248 12.75 -8.44 1.64
CA VAL A 248 12.94 -9.26 0.45
C VAL A 248 12.14 -10.54 0.56
N ARG A 249 11.79 -11.14 -0.58
CA ARG A 249 11.11 -12.44 -0.59
C ARG A 249 12.14 -13.57 -0.59
N LYS A 250 12.00 -14.52 0.33
CA LYS A 250 12.88 -15.68 0.45
C LYS A 250 12.08 -16.96 0.62
N LEU A 251 12.66 -18.08 0.22
CA LEU A 251 12.14 -19.41 0.49
C LEU A 251 12.58 -19.87 1.88
N VAL A 252 11.63 -20.24 2.73
CA VAL A 252 11.91 -20.76 4.07
C VAL A 252 11.36 -22.18 4.21
N PRO A 253 12.10 -23.12 4.85
CA PRO A 253 11.60 -24.46 5.14
C PRO A 253 10.31 -24.42 5.96
N SER A 254 9.22 -24.98 5.40
CA SER A 254 8.04 -25.32 6.18
C SER A 254 8.28 -26.68 6.84
N GLY A 255 7.77 -26.90 8.05
CA GLY A 255 7.94 -28.15 8.82
C GLY A 255 7.45 -29.45 8.14
N ILE A 256 6.96 -29.37 6.90
CA ILE A 256 6.52 -30.48 6.03
C ILE A 256 7.50 -30.67 4.85
N GLY A 257 8.75 -30.20 4.95
CA GLY A 257 9.78 -30.34 3.91
C GLY A 257 9.54 -29.51 2.62
N ARG A 258 8.48 -28.69 2.57
CA ARG A 258 8.20 -27.78 1.45
C ARG A 258 8.73 -26.39 1.73
N LEU A 259 9.42 -25.79 0.76
CA LEU A 259 9.83 -24.39 0.83
C LEU A 259 8.62 -23.47 0.57
N LYS A 260 8.43 -22.45 1.40
CA LYS A 260 7.40 -21.43 1.21
C LYS A 260 8.03 -20.06 1.02
N PRO A 261 7.58 -19.27 0.03
CA PRO A 261 8.02 -17.89 -0.11
C PRO A 261 7.42 -17.04 1.01
N ILE A 262 8.27 -16.38 1.78
CA ILE A 262 7.88 -15.41 2.81
C ILE A 262 8.63 -14.10 2.59
N VAL A 263 8.04 -13.00 3.06
CA VAL A 263 8.72 -11.70 3.11
C VAL A 263 9.55 -11.69 4.39
N VAL A 264 10.85 -11.45 4.28
CA VAL A 264 11.78 -11.38 5.43
C VAL A 264 12.33 -9.97 5.59
N PRO A 265 12.40 -9.45 6.84
CA PRO A 265 13.09 -8.21 7.14
C PRO A 265 14.58 -8.47 7.30
N LEU A 266 15.39 -7.65 6.62
CA LEU A 266 16.84 -7.62 6.69
C LEU A 266 17.27 -6.22 7.11
N VAL A 267 18.16 -6.14 8.09
CA VAL A 267 18.77 -4.89 8.53
C VAL A 267 20.23 -4.93 8.13
N ASP A 268 20.51 -4.55 6.88
CA ASP A 268 21.85 -4.62 6.31
C ASP A 268 22.17 -3.43 5.39
N ASP A 269 23.46 -3.26 5.06
CA ASP A 269 23.93 -2.27 4.09
C ASP A 269 23.54 -2.70 2.67
N ILE A 270 22.65 -1.93 2.03
CA ILE A 270 22.21 -2.12 0.64
C ILE A 270 22.92 -1.16 -0.33
N ILE A 271 23.82 -0.30 0.17
CA ILE A 271 24.68 0.56 -0.64
C ILE A 271 25.74 -0.29 -1.34
N GLY A 272 26.47 -1.11 -0.58
CA GLY A 272 27.55 -1.94 -1.09
C GLY A 272 27.10 -3.11 -1.97
N ASP A 273 28.01 -3.61 -2.81
CA ASP A 273 27.75 -4.73 -3.73
C ASP A 273 27.43 -6.05 -3.03
N ARG A 274 27.84 -6.22 -1.76
CA ARG A 274 27.68 -7.49 -1.02
C ARG A 274 26.22 -7.93 -0.98
N PHE A 275 25.33 -7.03 -0.55
CA PHE A 275 23.90 -7.32 -0.44
C PHE A 275 23.33 -7.82 -1.78
N TRP A 276 23.67 -7.15 -2.88
CA TRP A 276 23.15 -7.48 -4.21
C TRP A 276 23.68 -8.82 -4.73
N LYS A 277 24.92 -9.19 -4.38
CA LYS A 277 25.51 -10.50 -4.72
C LYS A 277 24.88 -11.64 -3.91
N GLU A 278 24.54 -11.38 -2.65
CA GLU A 278 23.87 -12.36 -1.75
C GLU A 278 22.36 -12.47 -2.03
N ASN A 279 21.76 -11.49 -2.69
CA ASN A 279 20.34 -11.43 -3.03
C ASN A 279 20.11 -11.26 -4.56
N PRO A 280 20.64 -12.18 -5.40
CA PRO A 280 20.59 -12.03 -6.85
C PRO A 280 19.18 -12.12 -7.45
N GLU A 281 18.20 -12.62 -6.70
CA GLU A 281 16.78 -12.68 -7.11
C GLU A 281 16.13 -11.30 -7.22
N VAL A 282 16.64 -10.28 -6.52
CA VAL A 282 16.02 -8.94 -6.48
C VAL A 282 16.17 -8.24 -7.83
N ILE A 283 17.41 -8.15 -8.34
CA ILE A 283 17.72 -7.47 -9.60
C ILE A 283 17.72 -8.46 -10.78
N GLY A 284 18.31 -9.63 -10.58
CA GLY A 284 18.44 -10.62 -11.64
C GLY A 284 17.13 -11.33 -11.98
N LEU A 285 16.06 -11.08 -11.21
CA LEU A 285 14.76 -11.73 -11.35
C LEU A 285 14.86 -13.27 -11.39
N LYS A 286 15.90 -13.80 -10.75
CA LYS A 286 16.19 -15.23 -10.63
C LYS A 286 15.24 -15.91 -9.64
N SER A 287 15.32 -17.23 -9.56
CA SER A 287 14.63 -18.02 -8.53
C SER A 287 14.97 -17.49 -7.13
N LEU A 288 13.97 -17.48 -6.25
CA LEU A 288 14.10 -16.99 -4.88
C LEU A 288 15.18 -17.75 -4.10
N GLY A 289 16.01 -17.02 -3.35
CA GLY A 289 17.01 -17.62 -2.47
C GLY A 289 16.38 -18.31 -1.25
N THR A 290 17.04 -19.36 -0.75
CA THR A 290 16.64 -19.98 0.53
C THR A 290 17.18 -19.16 1.69
N TYR A 291 16.37 -18.95 2.72
CA TYR A 291 16.76 -18.23 3.94
C TYR A 291 16.70 -19.16 5.14
N GLN A 292 17.81 -19.21 5.90
CA GLN A 292 17.89 -19.92 7.17
C GLN A 292 17.69 -18.91 8.31
N LEU A 293 16.72 -19.16 9.18
CA LEU A 293 16.52 -18.36 10.38
C LEU A 293 17.73 -18.52 11.31
N PRO A 294 18.25 -17.44 11.94
CA PRO A 294 19.31 -17.55 12.92
C PRO A 294 18.91 -18.46 14.09
N LEU A 295 19.82 -19.36 14.51
CA LEU A 295 19.58 -20.37 15.55
C LEU A 295 19.35 -19.80 16.97
N ASN A 296 19.62 -18.51 17.19
CA ASN A 296 19.46 -17.84 18.48
C ASN A 296 18.23 -16.90 18.45
N ASN A 297 17.14 -17.38 19.06
CA ASN A 297 15.90 -16.69 19.43
C ASN A 297 15.80 -15.18 19.14
N ILE A 298 15.13 -14.84 18.04
CA ILE A 298 13.96 -13.94 18.05
C ILE A 298 12.97 -14.61 17.07
N PRO A 299 11.72 -14.96 17.46
CA PRO A 299 10.74 -15.28 16.43
C PRO A 299 10.70 -14.09 15.50
N LEU A 300 10.77 -14.29 14.17
CA LEU A 300 10.33 -13.26 13.22
C LEU A 300 9.12 -12.57 13.87
N PRO A 301 9.04 -11.23 14.00
CA PRO A 301 7.82 -10.58 14.52
C PRO A 301 6.57 -10.84 13.65
N MET A 302 6.63 -11.80 12.72
CA MET A 302 5.81 -11.95 11.54
C MET A 302 5.31 -13.39 11.31
N ALA A 303 5.69 -14.35 12.15
CA ALA A 303 5.00 -15.64 12.21
C ALA A 303 4.10 -15.67 13.45
N ILE A 304 3.06 -14.84 13.46
CA ILE A 304 1.98 -14.95 14.45
C ILE A 304 0.84 -15.70 13.76
N PRO A 305 0.38 -16.85 14.30
CA PRO A 305 -0.69 -17.62 13.68
C PRO A 305 -1.96 -16.77 13.50
N ASN A 306 -2.64 -16.97 12.38
CA ASN A 306 -4.00 -16.49 12.15
C ASN A 306 -4.93 -17.10 13.22
N SER A 307 -5.01 -16.49 14.39
CA SER A 307 -6.05 -16.81 15.35
C SER A 307 -6.48 -15.57 16.11
N ILE A 308 -7.81 -15.43 16.24
CA ILE A 308 -8.61 -14.40 16.93
C ILE A 308 -8.98 -13.25 15.96
N HIS A 309 -10.20 -13.10 15.44
CA HIS A 309 -11.54 -13.46 15.92
C HIS A 309 -12.32 -14.38 14.96
N GLN A 310 -12.93 -15.45 15.48
CA GLN A 310 -14.18 -15.93 14.89
C GLN A 310 -15.26 -14.86 15.12
N PRO A 311 -16.04 -14.45 14.11
CA PRO A 311 -17.23 -13.68 14.38
C PRO A 311 -18.16 -14.52 15.26
N MET A 312 -18.63 -13.94 16.36
CA MET A 312 -19.63 -14.60 17.21
C MET A 312 -20.83 -15.02 16.34
N PRO A 313 -21.40 -16.21 16.56
CA PRO A 313 -22.56 -16.64 15.81
C PRO A 313 -23.72 -15.68 16.10
N ILE A 314 -24.23 -15.05 15.04
CA ILE A 314 -25.47 -14.29 15.05
C ILE A 314 -26.55 -15.28 15.54
N LYS A 315 -27.12 -15.02 16.72
CA LYS A 315 -28.30 -15.74 17.19
C LYS A 315 -29.43 -15.48 16.19
N SER A 316 -29.79 -16.51 15.44
CA SER A 316 -30.98 -16.55 14.61
C SER A 316 -32.22 -16.41 15.51
N LEU A 317 -32.90 -15.28 15.43
CA LEU A 317 -34.26 -15.14 15.95
C LEU A 317 -35.21 -15.83 14.97
N HIS A 318 -35.72 -17.00 15.37
CA HIS A 318 -36.90 -17.60 14.75
C HIS A 318 -38.18 -16.93 15.28
N PRO A 319 -39.24 -16.84 14.45
CA PRO A 319 -40.46 -16.11 14.77
C PRO A 319 -41.47 -16.99 15.51
N GLY A 320 -42.20 -16.42 16.47
CA GLY A 320 -43.35 -17.11 17.06
C GLY A 320 -43.97 -16.43 18.29
N ASN A 321 -45.10 -15.75 18.03
CA ASN A 321 -46.32 -15.73 18.85
C ASN A 321 -46.33 -14.96 20.19
N THR A 322 -46.96 -13.77 20.18
CA THR A 322 -48.31 -13.40 20.72
C THR A 322 -48.29 -13.12 22.23
N ILE A 323 -48.92 -12.12 22.85
CA ILE A 323 -50.00 -11.15 22.59
C ILE A 323 -49.82 -10.05 23.68
N GLN A 324 -50.18 -8.78 23.42
CA GLN A 324 -51.22 -8.00 24.13
C GLN A 324 -51.00 -6.48 24.04
N THR A 325 -52.09 -5.83 23.69
CA THR A 325 -52.35 -4.42 23.45
C THR A 325 -52.42 -3.57 24.72
N SER A 326 -51.93 -2.32 24.67
CA SER A 326 -52.64 -1.15 25.23
C SER A 326 -51.99 0.20 24.86
N SER A 327 -52.73 0.96 24.05
CA SER A 327 -53.08 2.39 24.19
C SER A 327 -52.04 3.53 24.19
N ILE A 328 -52.22 4.39 23.17
CA ILE A 328 -52.32 5.87 23.16
C ILE A 328 -51.02 6.70 23.09
N GLY A 329 -50.95 7.57 22.07
CA GLY A 329 -50.19 8.83 22.13
C GLY A 329 -49.76 9.40 20.76
N ASN A 330 -50.64 10.13 20.08
CA ASN A 330 -50.32 10.99 18.92
C ASN A 330 -49.26 12.06 19.27
N CYS A 331 -48.32 12.35 18.36
CA CYS A 331 -48.17 13.68 17.73
C CYS A 331 -46.97 13.78 16.75
N SER A 332 -47.19 14.64 15.76
CA SER A 332 -46.52 14.92 14.49
C SER A 332 -45.04 15.35 14.48
N PRO A 333 -44.38 15.35 13.30
CA PRO A 333 -42.97 15.68 13.15
C PRO A 333 -42.72 17.20 13.12
N MET A 334 -41.61 17.64 13.73
CA MET A 334 -41.07 18.98 13.55
C MET A 334 -39.93 18.97 12.52
N LYS A 335 -39.85 20.12 11.86
CA LYS A 335 -39.11 20.50 10.65
C LYS A 335 -37.61 20.26 10.68
#